data_AF-A0A4Z1DN10-F1
#
_entry.id   AF-A0A4Z1DN10-F1
#
_cell.length_a   1.000
_cell.length_b   1.000
_cell.length_c   1.000
_cell.angle_alpha   90.00
_cell.angle_beta   90.00
_cell.angle_gamma   90.00
#
_symmetry.space_group_name_H-M   'P 1'
#
loop_
_entity.id
_entity.type
_entity.pdbx_description
1 polymer ?
#
loop_
_entity_poly.entity_id
_entity_poly.type
_entity_poly.pdbx_seq_one_letter_code
_entity_poly.pdbx_strand_id
1 'polypeptide(L)'
;MTVTATSVDRPDRLQQPPAKGARARLIRLVPALVSALSGVLLYVSFPPRTLWWLALPAFAGFAWALRGRTWKTALGLGYLFGLGFLLPLLVWTGVEVGPGPWIALVVIEAVYVALVGAGIAAVSRLPGRPLWAAALWTAGEAVRARMPFGGFPWGKVAFGQADGVFLPLAALGGTPVLGFGVVLCGFGLFEIVRLVLRRRDGEVRRSAAAVALLSVAVPVVSAVGARGLVSDKAEAGTATVAVIQGNVPRAGLEFNAQRRAVLDYHARETRRLAARVAAGKEPRPDFVLWPENSSDIDPFAAPDAAAVIQGAAEAIDAPVSVGSVVERDGRLLNEQILWDPVKGPLQTYDKRQVQPFGEYLPMRSLIGAINGEWTSMVRQDFSRGDKPGVFGFGRVKVGLATCYEAAFDWAVRDTVTHGAQMISVPSNNATFDRSEMTYQQLAMSRVRAVEHSRTVTVPVTSGVSAVIMPDGRVARHTGMFVPAHIDMKVPLRTSETPATRLGILPELALLLVAAGGLGWAGAMAARGRRASGV
;
A
#
# COMPACT_ATOMS: atom_id res chain seq x y z
N MET A 1 -7.82 33.81 -94.39
CA MET A 1 -7.36 33.86 -92.99
C MET A 1 -7.83 32.59 -92.31
N THR A 2 -6.91 31.71 -91.93
CA THR A 2 -7.27 30.47 -91.22
C THR A 2 -6.15 30.18 -90.25
N VAL A 3 -6.50 30.24 -88.96
CA VAL A 3 -5.61 30.22 -87.80
C VAL A 3 -5.22 28.78 -87.46
N THR A 4 -3.93 28.54 -87.28
CA THR A 4 -3.36 27.28 -86.79
C THR A 4 -3.67 27.15 -85.29
N ALA A 5 -4.42 26.13 -84.89
CA ALA A 5 -4.67 25.80 -83.49
C ALA A 5 -3.55 24.89 -82.95
N THR A 6 -2.84 25.35 -81.94
CA THR A 6 -1.88 24.58 -81.14
C THR A 6 -2.63 23.68 -80.14
N SER A 7 -2.25 22.40 -80.07
CA SER A 7 -2.78 21.47 -79.06
C SER A 7 -2.14 21.74 -77.70
N VAL A 8 -2.98 21.91 -76.67
CA VAL A 8 -2.57 22.12 -75.28
C VAL A 8 -2.13 20.79 -74.65
N ASP A 9 -0.97 20.81 -74.00
CA ASP A 9 -0.40 19.71 -73.22
C ASP A 9 -1.36 19.19 -72.13
N ARG A 10 -1.40 17.85 -71.97
CA ARG A 10 -2.06 17.20 -70.83
C ARG A 10 -1.31 17.58 -69.53
N PRO A 11 -2.02 18.00 -68.47
CA PRO A 11 -1.35 18.26 -67.20
C PRO A 11 -0.85 16.95 -66.57
N ASP A 12 0.40 16.99 -66.11
CA ASP A 12 1.01 15.95 -65.27
C ASP A 12 0.08 15.60 -64.10
N ARG A 13 -0.36 14.35 -64.06
CA ARG A 13 -0.98 13.78 -62.86
C ARG A 13 0.09 13.70 -61.77
N LEU A 14 0.12 14.71 -60.90
CA LEU A 14 0.76 14.62 -59.58
C LEU A 14 0.28 13.34 -58.89
N GLN A 15 1.15 12.33 -58.82
CA GLN A 15 0.94 11.16 -57.99
C GLN A 15 0.78 11.63 -56.55
N GLN A 16 -0.45 11.58 -56.03
CA GLN A 16 -0.68 11.76 -54.61
C GLN A 16 0.08 10.66 -53.85
N PRO A 17 0.91 11.00 -52.84
CA PRO A 17 1.55 9.99 -52.02
C PRO A 17 0.45 9.13 -51.35
N PRO A 18 0.63 7.80 -51.29
CA PRO A 18 -0.40 6.92 -50.74
C PRO A 18 -0.76 7.39 -49.33
N ALA A 19 -2.06 7.57 -49.09
CA ALA A 19 -2.59 7.90 -47.76
C ALA A 19 -1.93 6.95 -46.76
N LYS A 20 -1.08 7.49 -45.86
CA LYS A 20 -0.49 6.72 -44.75
C LYS A 20 -1.64 6.21 -43.88
N GLY A 21 -2.13 5.02 -44.23
CA GLY A 21 -3.46 4.54 -43.91
C GLY A 21 -3.68 4.34 -42.43
N ALA A 22 -4.96 4.34 -42.03
CA ALA A 22 -5.42 4.12 -40.66
C ALA A 22 -4.69 2.97 -39.93
N ARG A 23 -4.28 1.91 -40.65
CA ARG A 23 -3.48 0.79 -40.14
C ARG A 23 -2.13 1.19 -39.54
N ALA A 24 -1.40 2.12 -40.17
CA ALA A 24 -0.12 2.62 -39.65
C ALA A 24 -0.30 3.50 -38.41
N ARG A 25 -1.43 4.21 -38.30
CA ARG A 25 -1.80 4.97 -37.09
C ARG A 25 -2.21 4.03 -35.96
N LEU A 26 -2.97 2.96 -36.26
CA LEU A 26 -3.39 1.95 -35.28
C LEU A 26 -2.19 1.21 -34.64
N ILE A 27 -1.21 0.81 -35.46
CA ILE A 27 0.02 0.14 -35.00
C ILE A 27 0.83 1.04 -34.04
N ARG A 28 0.78 2.37 -34.22
CA ARG A 28 1.46 3.33 -33.33
C ARG A 28 0.79 3.45 -31.95
N LEU A 29 -0.47 3.08 -31.81
CA LEU A 29 -1.21 3.09 -30.53
C LEU A 29 -0.99 1.83 -29.70
N VAL A 30 -0.49 0.74 -30.30
CA VAL A 30 -0.29 -0.54 -29.60
C VAL A 30 0.56 -0.40 -28.32
N PRO A 31 1.69 0.32 -28.31
CA PRO A 31 2.46 0.50 -27.07
C PRO A 31 1.69 1.24 -25.98
N ALA A 32 0.87 2.23 -26.34
CA ALA A 32 0.04 2.98 -25.40
C ALA A 32 -1.04 2.08 -24.79
N LEU A 33 -1.72 1.29 -25.63
CA LEU A 33 -2.72 0.32 -25.20
C LEU A 33 -2.11 -0.76 -24.29
N VAL A 34 -0.98 -1.35 -24.70
CA VAL A 34 -0.28 -2.35 -23.87
C VAL A 34 0.16 -1.76 -22.54
N SER A 35 0.65 -0.52 -22.51
CA SER A 35 1.03 0.15 -21.27
C SER A 35 -0.16 0.33 -20.33
N ALA A 36 -1.28 0.87 -20.83
CA ALA A 36 -2.50 1.06 -20.05
C ALA A 36 -3.08 -0.27 -19.54
N LEU A 37 -3.20 -1.28 -20.42
CA LEU A 37 -3.69 -2.61 -20.05
C LEU A 37 -2.75 -3.32 -19.08
N SER A 38 -1.45 -3.12 -19.18
CA SER A 38 -0.49 -3.64 -18.19
C SER A 38 -0.71 -3.00 -16.82
N GLY A 39 -1.03 -1.71 -16.77
CA GLY A 39 -1.46 -1.04 -15.54
C GLY A 39 -2.74 -1.65 -14.95
N VAL A 40 -3.74 -1.92 -15.80
CA VAL A 40 -4.97 -2.61 -15.38
C VAL A 40 -4.69 -4.02 -14.86
N LEU A 41 -3.80 -4.78 -15.52
CA LEU A 41 -3.38 -6.09 -15.04
C LEU A 41 -2.70 -6.01 -13.67
N LEU A 42 -1.89 -4.97 -13.44
CA LEU A 42 -1.33 -4.72 -12.12
C LEU A 42 -2.43 -4.43 -11.10
N TYR A 43 -3.45 -3.63 -11.42
CA TYR A 43 -4.60 -3.42 -10.54
C TYR A 43 -5.32 -4.73 -10.21
N VAL A 44 -5.61 -5.56 -11.21
CA VAL A 44 -6.31 -6.85 -11.00
C VAL A 44 -5.48 -7.81 -10.13
N SER A 45 -4.17 -7.63 -10.05
CA SER A 45 -3.31 -8.39 -9.13
C SER A 45 -3.44 -8.01 -7.66
N PHE A 46 -4.08 -6.87 -7.35
CA PHE A 46 -4.27 -6.40 -5.97
C PHE A 46 -5.55 -6.99 -5.31
N PRO A 47 -5.58 -7.04 -3.97
CA PRO A 47 -6.75 -7.39 -3.19
C PRO A 47 -8.00 -6.58 -3.58
N PRO A 48 -9.20 -7.16 -3.47
CA PRO A 48 -9.53 -8.44 -2.84
C PRO A 48 -9.25 -9.67 -3.71
N ARG A 49 -8.76 -9.48 -4.94
CA ARG A 49 -8.49 -10.59 -5.86
C ARG A 49 -7.22 -11.33 -5.43
N THR A 50 -7.21 -12.65 -5.58
CA THR A 50 -6.06 -13.52 -5.28
C THR A 50 -5.11 -13.70 -6.47
N LEU A 51 -5.23 -12.83 -7.49
CA LEU A 51 -4.54 -12.94 -8.78
C LEU A 51 -3.16 -12.25 -8.78
N TRP A 52 -2.41 -12.37 -7.67
CA TRP A 52 -1.11 -11.73 -7.44
C TRP A 52 -0.10 -11.94 -8.59
N TRP A 53 -0.21 -13.09 -9.27
CA TRP A 53 0.68 -13.49 -10.37
C TRP A 53 0.51 -12.62 -11.62
N LEU A 54 -0.61 -11.90 -11.77
CA LEU A 54 -0.83 -10.94 -12.88
C LEU A 54 0.11 -9.72 -12.82
N ALA A 55 0.73 -9.44 -11.67
CA ALA A 55 1.80 -8.46 -11.59
C ALA A 55 2.98 -8.81 -12.52
N LEU A 56 3.27 -10.10 -12.71
CA LEU A 56 4.37 -10.55 -13.56
C LEU A 56 4.17 -10.21 -15.06
N PRO A 57 3.07 -10.61 -15.73
CA PRO A 57 2.79 -10.20 -17.10
C PRO A 57 2.54 -8.69 -17.23
N ALA A 58 2.02 -8.01 -16.19
CA ALA A 58 1.92 -6.55 -16.18
C ALA A 58 3.29 -5.87 -16.35
N PHE A 59 4.27 -6.22 -15.52
CA PHE A 59 5.62 -5.67 -15.65
C PHE A 59 6.33 -6.15 -16.93
N ALA A 60 6.06 -7.38 -17.40
CA ALA A 60 6.59 -7.85 -18.67
C ALA A 60 6.09 -7.01 -19.87
N GLY A 61 4.78 -6.72 -19.91
CA GLY A 61 4.16 -5.86 -20.93
C GLY A 61 4.66 -4.43 -20.85
N PHE A 62 4.84 -3.89 -19.64
CA PHE A 62 5.41 -2.57 -19.43
C PHE A 62 6.86 -2.46 -19.93
N ALA A 63 7.70 -3.45 -19.62
CA ALA A 63 9.08 -3.49 -20.14
C ALA A 63 9.13 -3.60 -21.66
N TRP A 64 8.19 -4.33 -22.28
CA TRP A 64 8.06 -4.35 -23.74
C TRP A 64 7.71 -2.97 -24.29
N ALA A 65 6.74 -2.27 -23.68
CA ALA A 65 6.29 -0.96 -24.13
C ALA A 65 7.41 0.09 -24.08
N LEU A 66 8.24 0.06 -23.04
CA LEU A 66 9.32 1.03 -22.79
C LEU A 66 10.63 0.75 -23.54
N ARG A 67 10.89 -0.50 -23.93
CA ARG A 67 12.19 -0.91 -24.49
C ARG A 67 12.57 -0.08 -25.71
N GLY A 68 13.77 0.51 -25.67
CA GLY A 68 14.34 1.23 -26.82
C GLY A 68 13.66 2.55 -27.16
N ARG A 69 12.66 2.97 -26.38
CA ARG A 69 11.96 4.24 -26.55
C ARG A 69 12.80 5.42 -26.05
N THR A 70 12.45 6.61 -26.52
CA THR A 70 13.00 7.85 -25.97
C THR A 70 12.39 8.13 -24.60
N TRP A 71 13.07 8.93 -23.78
CA TRP A 71 12.55 9.33 -22.47
C TRP A 71 11.18 10.03 -22.58
N LYS A 72 10.96 10.85 -23.62
CA LYS A 72 9.69 11.54 -23.87
C LYS A 72 8.52 10.56 -24.10
N THR A 73 8.74 9.56 -24.96
CA THR A 73 7.71 8.52 -25.19
C THR A 73 7.49 7.69 -23.94
N ALA A 74 8.57 7.36 -23.22
CA ALA A 74 8.51 6.59 -21.99
C ALA A 74 7.75 7.30 -20.86
N LEU A 75 7.83 8.64 -20.76
CA LEU A 75 6.99 9.42 -19.86
C LEU A 75 5.50 9.19 -20.14
N GLY A 76 5.07 9.35 -21.39
CA GLY A 76 3.66 9.14 -21.75
C GLY A 76 3.18 7.70 -21.53
N LEU A 77 4.01 6.71 -21.86
CA LEU A 77 3.69 5.30 -21.62
C LEU A 77 3.63 4.96 -20.13
N GLY A 78 4.60 5.45 -19.34
CA GLY A 78 4.60 5.30 -17.88
C GLY A 78 3.39 5.97 -17.23
N TYR A 79 2.99 7.14 -17.71
CA TYR A 79 1.78 7.83 -17.26
C TYR A 79 0.52 6.99 -17.54
N LEU A 80 0.38 6.43 -18.75
CA LEU A 80 -0.75 5.55 -19.08
C LEU A 80 -0.77 4.25 -18.27
N PHE A 81 0.39 3.66 -17.99
CA PHE A 81 0.49 2.53 -17.07
C PHE A 81 0.03 2.92 -15.67
N GLY A 82 0.52 4.05 -15.16
CA GLY A 82 0.14 4.61 -13.87
C GLY A 82 -1.37 4.85 -13.77
N LEU A 83 -1.99 5.47 -14.78
CA LEU A 83 -3.44 5.67 -14.83
C LEU A 83 -4.21 4.35 -14.85
N GLY A 84 -3.80 3.40 -15.70
CA GLY A 84 -4.46 2.08 -15.78
C GLY A 84 -4.42 1.31 -14.45
N PHE A 85 -3.37 1.53 -13.65
CA PHE A 85 -3.22 0.92 -12.34
C PHE A 85 -3.97 1.70 -11.24
N LEU A 86 -3.70 2.99 -11.11
CA LEU A 86 -4.07 3.78 -9.93
C LEU A 86 -5.51 4.28 -9.98
N LEU A 87 -6.10 4.51 -11.16
CA LEU A 87 -7.51 4.89 -11.27
C LEU A 87 -8.41 3.87 -10.57
N PRO A 88 -8.45 2.60 -11.00
CA PRO A 88 -9.32 1.63 -10.36
C PRO A 88 -8.88 1.26 -8.93
N LEU A 89 -7.58 1.27 -8.64
CA LEU A 89 -7.07 0.92 -7.31
C LEU A 89 -7.53 1.89 -6.23
N LEU A 90 -7.52 3.20 -6.54
CA LEU A 90 -7.77 4.28 -5.58
C LEU A 90 -9.20 4.82 -5.64
N VAL A 91 -10.12 4.17 -6.37
CA VAL A 91 -11.51 4.65 -6.52
C VAL A 91 -12.21 4.88 -5.17
N TRP A 92 -11.85 4.10 -4.15
CA TRP A 92 -12.36 4.22 -2.80
C TRP A 92 -12.03 5.57 -2.13
N THR A 93 -10.97 6.28 -2.56
CA THR A 93 -10.64 7.60 -2.00
C THR A 93 -11.67 8.66 -2.39
N GLY A 94 -12.51 8.41 -3.40
CA GLY A 94 -13.54 9.34 -3.85
C GLY A 94 -14.92 9.14 -3.21
N VAL A 95 -15.09 8.15 -2.32
CA VAL A 95 -16.40 7.80 -1.74
C VAL A 95 -17.01 8.96 -0.96
N GLU A 96 -16.23 9.60 -0.07
CA GLU A 96 -16.71 10.71 0.78
C GLU A 96 -16.41 12.09 0.18
N VAL A 97 -15.23 12.26 -0.43
CA VAL A 97 -14.77 13.58 -0.93
C VAL A 97 -15.06 13.82 -2.41
N GLY A 98 -15.71 12.86 -3.07
CA GLY A 98 -16.09 12.93 -4.48
C GLY A 98 -14.95 12.63 -5.47
N PRO A 99 -15.28 12.62 -6.78
CA PRO A 99 -14.36 12.17 -7.82
C PRO A 99 -13.20 13.13 -8.11
N GLY A 100 -13.35 14.42 -7.79
CA GLY A 100 -12.33 15.44 -8.06
C GLY A 100 -10.99 15.17 -7.36
N PRO A 101 -10.96 15.11 -6.01
CA PRO A 101 -9.76 14.77 -5.25
C PRO A 101 -9.16 13.40 -5.61
N TRP A 102 -10.00 12.39 -5.86
CA TRP A 102 -9.55 11.08 -6.31
C TRP A 102 -8.81 11.15 -7.66
N ILE A 103 -9.40 11.79 -8.66
CA ILE A 103 -8.76 11.94 -9.98
C ILE A 103 -7.47 12.76 -9.86
N ALA A 104 -7.47 13.83 -9.06
CA ALA A 104 -6.27 14.64 -8.83
C ALA A 104 -5.13 13.82 -8.20
N LEU A 105 -5.43 13.03 -7.17
CA LEU A 105 -4.48 12.11 -6.54
C LEU A 105 -3.91 11.14 -7.59
N VAL A 106 -4.76 10.49 -8.37
CA VAL A 106 -4.32 9.52 -9.39
C VAL A 106 -3.45 10.15 -10.47
N VAL A 107 -3.81 11.35 -10.95
CA VAL A 107 -3.04 12.10 -11.95
C VAL A 107 -1.65 12.42 -11.42
N ILE A 108 -1.54 12.89 -10.17
CA ILE A 108 -0.26 13.20 -9.53
C ILE A 108 0.57 11.92 -9.33
N GLU A 109 -0.04 10.86 -8.80
CA GLU A 109 0.64 9.58 -8.57
C GLU A 109 1.12 8.94 -9.89
N ALA A 110 0.36 9.08 -10.98
CA ALA A 110 0.75 8.61 -12.30
C ALA A 110 1.98 9.37 -12.87
N VAL A 111 2.26 10.61 -12.43
CA VAL A 111 3.49 11.32 -12.79
C VAL A 111 4.72 10.62 -12.20
N TYR A 112 4.66 10.11 -10.97
CA TYR A 112 5.76 9.31 -10.41
C TYR A 112 6.05 8.08 -11.28
N VAL A 113 5.00 7.36 -11.68
CA VAL A 113 5.12 6.20 -12.57
C VAL A 113 5.66 6.59 -13.95
N ALA A 114 5.29 7.76 -14.47
CA ALA A 114 5.83 8.31 -15.71
C ALA A 114 7.35 8.53 -15.63
N LEU A 115 7.82 9.19 -14.55
CA LEU A 115 9.24 9.46 -14.31
C LEU A 115 10.04 8.15 -14.18
N VAL A 116 9.51 7.17 -13.44
CA VAL A 116 10.09 5.82 -13.35
C VAL A 116 10.16 5.16 -14.73
N GLY A 117 9.09 5.25 -15.52
CA GLY A 117 9.05 4.75 -16.89
C GLY A 117 10.15 5.33 -17.78
N ALA A 118 10.41 6.65 -17.67
CA ALA A 118 11.51 7.30 -18.36
C ALA A 118 12.89 6.78 -17.93
N GLY A 119 13.10 6.58 -16.62
CA GLY A 119 14.32 5.94 -16.09
C GLY A 119 14.50 4.52 -16.60
N ILE A 120 13.45 3.70 -16.57
CA ILE A 120 13.45 2.32 -17.08
C ILE A 120 13.81 2.29 -18.57
N ALA A 121 13.26 3.21 -19.37
CA ALA A 121 13.61 3.32 -20.78
C ALA A 121 15.09 3.68 -20.99
N ALA A 122 15.66 4.55 -20.16
CA ALA A 122 17.08 4.92 -20.22
C ALA A 122 18.00 3.71 -19.96
N VAL A 123 17.70 2.90 -18.94
CA VAL A 123 18.49 1.70 -18.60
C VAL A 123 18.16 0.49 -19.47
N SER A 124 17.12 0.56 -20.31
CA SER A 124 16.69 -0.56 -21.16
C SER A 124 17.73 -1.01 -22.20
N ARG A 125 18.78 -0.21 -22.41
CA ARG A 125 19.90 -0.49 -23.33
C ARG A 125 21.12 -1.10 -22.64
N LEU A 126 21.15 -1.11 -21.31
CA LEU A 126 22.27 -1.64 -20.53
C LEU A 126 22.26 -3.18 -20.48
N PRO A 127 23.43 -3.84 -20.35
CA PRO A 127 23.47 -5.22 -19.91
C PRO A 127 22.89 -5.32 -18.48
N GLY A 128 22.22 -6.41 -18.15
CA GLY A 128 21.57 -6.52 -16.84
C GLY A 128 20.29 -5.70 -16.68
N ARG A 129 19.69 -5.19 -17.77
CA ARG A 129 18.55 -4.26 -17.73
C ARG A 129 17.40 -4.60 -16.77
N PRO A 130 16.98 -5.88 -16.54
CA PRO A 130 15.91 -6.15 -15.57
C PRO A 130 16.26 -5.68 -14.16
N LEU A 131 17.53 -5.82 -13.76
CA LEU A 131 18.03 -5.42 -12.44
C LEU A 131 17.89 -3.91 -12.22
N TRP A 132 18.44 -3.12 -13.15
CA TRP A 132 18.40 -1.67 -13.10
C TRP A 132 16.96 -1.14 -13.14
N ALA A 133 16.13 -1.74 -14.00
CA ALA A 133 14.73 -1.34 -14.15
C ALA A 133 13.91 -1.64 -12.89
N ALA A 134 14.09 -2.81 -12.27
CA ALA A 134 13.39 -3.16 -11.03
C ALA A 134 13.84 -2.27 -9.87
N ALA A 135 15.14 -1.98 -9.76
CA ALA A 135 15.66 -1.05 -8.76
C ALA A 135 15.10 0.37 -8.93
N LEU A 136 14.94 0.84 -10.18
CA LEU A 136 14.30 2.13 -10.48
C LEU A 136 12.81 2.16 -10.09
N TRP A 137 12.10 1.04 -10.22
CA TRP A 137 10.74 0.94 -9.71
C TRP A 137 10.70 1.11 -8.19
N THR A 138 11.55 0.38 -7.46
CA THR A 138 11.68 0.51 -6.00
C THR A 138 12.05 1.94 -5.61
N ALA A 139 12.94 2.61 -6.35
CA ALA A 139 13.27 4.01 -6.12
C ALA A 139 12.07 4.94 -6.28
N GLY A 140 11.24 4.71 -7.30
CA GLY A 140 9.97 5.42 -7.47
C GLY A 140 9.02 5.23 -6.31
N GLU A 141 8.83 3.99 -5.85
CA GLU A 141 8.01 3.69 -4.68
C GLU A 141 8.55 4.33 -3.40
N ALA A 142 9.88 4.36 -3.22
CA ALA A 142 10.53 4.96 -2.07
C ALA A 142 10.32 6.48 -2.01
N VAL A 143 10.38 7.17 -3.16
CA VAL A 143 10.10 8.61 -3.27
C VAL A 143 8.62 8.88 -3.01
N ARG A 144 7.73 8.13 -3.68
CA ARG A 144 6.27 8.27 -3.55
C ARG A 144 5.78 8.02 -2.11
N ALA A 145 6.42 7.09 -1.40
CA ALA A 145 6.15 6.80 0.00
C ALA A 145 6.60 7.90 0.98
N ARG A 146 7.29 8.96 0.51
CA ARG A 146 7.82 10.04 1.37
C ARG A 146 7.41 11.45 0.91
N MET A 147 7.15 11.66 -0.38
CA MET A 147 6.90 12.97 -0.96
C MET A 147 5.71 12.98 -1.92
N PRO A 148 4.91 14.07 -1.92
CA PRO A 148 4.86 15.15 -0.94
C PRO A 148 4.12 14.75 0.35
N PHE A 149 4.09 15.63 1.36
CA PHE A 149 3.20 15.53 2.53
C PHE A 149 3.38 14.26 3.39
N GLY A 150 4.60 13.75 3.50
CA GLY A 150 4.87 12.51 4.21
C GLY A 150 4.52 11.24 3.40
N GLY A 151 4.11 11.40 2.14
CA GLY A 151 4.04 10.34 1.14
C GLY A 151 2.76 9.51 1.11
N PHE A 152 2.63 8.74 0.03
CA PHE A 152 1.50 7.87 -0.27
C PHE A 152 1.99 6.49 -0.72
N PRO A 153 2.32 5.58 0.21
CA PRO A 153 2.82 4.24 -0.12
C PRO A 153 1.73 3.27 -0.63
N TRP A 154 0.48 3.71 -0.71
CA TRP A 154 -0.62 2.88 -1.20
C TRP A 154 -0.35 2.40 -2.63
N GLY A 155 -0.64 1.14 -2.92
CA GLY A 155 -0.32 0.55 -4.24
C GLY A 155 1.14 0.17 -4.45
N LYS A 156 2.00 0.17 -3.41
CA LYS A 156 3.29 -0.53 -3.49
C LYS A 156 3.08 -1.96 -3.96
N VAL A 157 3.90 -2.45 -4.90
CA VAL A 157 3.78 -3.80 -5.49
C VAL A 157 3.78 -4.89 -4.41
N ALA A 158 4.53 -4.67 -3.32
CA ALA A 158 4.59 -5.57 -2.18
C ALA A 158 3.21 -5.89 -1.58
N PHE A 159 2.30 -4.91 -1.50
CA PHE A 159 0.98 -5.09 -0.90
C PHE A 159 0.02 -5.89 -1.81
N GLY A 160 0.32 -6.01 -3.10
CA GLY A 160 -0.40 -6.91 -4.01
C GLY A 160 0.02 -8.38 -3.88
N GLN A 161 0.98 -8.71 -3.00
CA GLN A 161 1.55 -10.06 -2.89
C GLN A 161 1.14 -10.80 -1.62
N ALA A 162 0.11 -10.35 -0.91
CA ALA A 162 -0.33 -11.00 0.33
C ALA A 162 -0.73 -12.48 0.15
N ASP A 163 -1.17 -12.88 -1.04
CA ASP A 163 -1.46 -14.28 -1.41
C ASP A 163 -0.34 -14.94 -2.25
N GLY A 164 0.74 -14.20 -2.50
CA GLY A 164 1.76 -14.57 -3.48
C GLY A 164 2.88 -15.44 -2.94
N VAL A 165 3.47 -16.25 -3.82
CA VAL A 165 4.66 -17.07 -3.47
C VAL A 165 5.86 -16.22 -3.05
N PHE A 166 5.87 -14.94 -3.42
CA PHE A 166 6.91 -13.97 -3.09
C PHE A 166 6.79 -13.41 -1.68
N LEU A 167 5.62 -13.52 -1.01
CA LEU A 167 5.37 -12.93 0.31
C LEU A 167 6.51 -13.12 1.34
N PRO A 168 7.14 -14.32 1.47
CA PRO A 168 8.23 -14.52 2.42
C PRO A 168 9.44 -13.60 2.23
N LEU A 169 9.63 -13.00 1.04
CA LEU A 169 10.66 -11.98 0.82
C LEU A 169 10.50 -10.76 1.73
N ALA A 170 9.29 -10.49 2.22
CA ALA A 170 9.04 -9.43 3.20
C ALA A 170 9.85 -9.66 4.48
N ALA A 171 10.01 -10.90 4.94
CA ALA A 171 10.84 -11.22 6.12
C ALA A 171 12.34 -11.01 5.86
N LEU A 172 12.78 -11.06 4.60
CA LEU A 172 14.18 -10.91 4.23
C LEU A 172 14.63 -9.45 4.16
N GLY A 173 13.82 -8.58 3.55
CA GLY A 173 14.19 -7.17 3.37
C GLY A 173 13.02 -6.21 3.23
N GLY A 174 11.88 -6.57 3.81
CA GLY A 174 10.69 -5.73 3.89
C GLY A 174 9.98 -5.54 2.57
N THR A 175 9.08 -4.55 2.54
CA THR A 175 8.36 -4.17 1.31
C THR A 175 9.27 -3.84 0.12
N PRO A 176 10.47 -3.22 0.28
CA PRO A 176 11.36 -2.94 -0.83
C PRO A 176 11.84 -4.18 -1.57
N VAL A 177 12.30 -5.21 -0.83
CA VAL A 177 12.82 -6.46 -1.45
C VAL A 177 11.69 -7.30 -2.03
N LEU A 178 10.53 -7.35 -1.37
CA LEU A 178 9.34 -8.03 -1.90
C LEU A 178 8.89 -7.41 -3.23
N GLY A 179 8.68 -6.09 -3.26
CA GLY A 179 8.28 -5.38 -4.48
C GLY A 179 9.32 -5.51 -5.59
N PHE A 180 10.60 -5.31 -5.26
CA PHE A 180 11.71 -5.49 -6.20
C PHE A 180 11.74 -6.89 -6.83
N GLY A 181 11.57 -7.95 -6.03
CA GLY A 181 11.58 -9.32 -6.51
C GLY A 181 10.51 -9.60 -7.56
N VAL A 182 9.29 -9.10 -7.35
CA VAL A 182 8.18 -9.25 -8.29
C VAL A 182 8.44 -8.50 -9.60
N VAL A 183 8.89 -7.24 -9.51
CA VAL A 183 9.18 -6.42 -10.68
C VAL A 183 10.34 -7.01 -11.48
N LEU A 184 11.38 -7.48 -10.79
CA LEU A 184 12.53 -8.16 -11.40
C LEU A 184 12.10 -9.42 -12.15
N CYS A 185 11.21 -10.24 -11.56
CA CYS A 185 10.63 -11.40 -12.24
C CYS A 185 9.86 -10.98 -13.50
N GLY A 186 9.00 -9.97 -13.43
CA GLY A 186 8.24 -9.49 -14.60
C GLY A 186 9.13 -9.01 -15.74
N PHE A 187 10.17 -8.23 -15.43
CA PHE A 187 11.16 -7.79 -16.42
C PHE A 187 12.06 -8.92 -16.94
N GLY A 188 12.39 -9.88 -16.08
CA GLY A 188 13.10 -11.11 -16.43
C GLY A 188 12.30 -12.00 -17.41
N LEU A 189 11.00 -12.18 -17.16
CA LEU A 189 10.10 -12.92 -18.05
C LEU A 189 10.03 -12.29 -19.44
N PHE A 190 9.91 -10.97 -19.52
CA PHE A 190 9.99 -10.28 -20.81
C PHE A 190 11.32 -10.55 -21.52
N GLU A 191 12.44 -10.54 -20.79
CA GLU A 191 13.74 -10.87 -21.37
C GLU A 191 13.83 -12.29 -21.90
N ILE A 192 13.33 -13.27 -21.14
CA ILE A 192 13.30 -14.67 -21.56
C ILE A 192 12.52 -14.80 -22.87
N VAL A 193 11.28 -14.29 -22.91
CA VAL A 193 10.43 -14.36 -24.12
C VAL A 193 11.14 -13.73 -25.32
N ARG A 194 11.72 -12.54 -25.15
CA ARG A 194 12.44 -11.85 -26.22
C ARG A 194 13.65 -12.63 -26.72
N LEU A 195 14.44 -13.23 -25.81
CA LEU A 195 15.62 -14.00 -26.19
C LEU A 195 15.24 -15.31 -26.89
N VAL A 196 14.17 -15.98 -26.45
CA VAL A 196 13.63 -17.16 -27.13
C VAL A 196 13.17 -16.83 -28.55
N LEU A 197 12.45 -15.72 -28.73
CA LEU A 197 12.03 -15.27 -30.06
C LEU A 197 13.23 -14.91 -30.94
N ARG A 198 14.26 -14.23 -30.41
CA ARG A 198 15.49 -13.92 -31.15
C ARG A 198 16.33 -15.14 -31.50
N ARG A 199 16.32 -16.18 -30.67
CA ARG A 199 17.05 -17.42 -30.94
C ARG A 199 16.57 -18.12 -32.21
N ARG A 200 15.32 -17.88 -32.60
CA ARG A 200 14.80 -18.35 -33.90
C ARG A 200 15.46 -17.67 -35.09
N ASP A 201 15.97 -16.45 -34.89
CA ASP A 201 16.49 -15.58 -35.96
C ASP A 201 18.02 -15.33 -35.87
N GLY A 202 18.73 -15.89 -34.86
CA GLY A 202 20.17 -15.72 -34.70
C GLY A 202 20.77 -16.16 -33.35
N GLU A 203 22.06 -15.87 -33.12
CA GLU A 203 22.78 -16.27 -31.91
C GLU A 203 22.41 -15.45 -30.66
N VAL A 204 22.18 -16.15 -29.54
CA VAL A 204 21.90 -15.54 -28.24
C VAL A 204 23.14 -15.60 -27.36
N ARG A 205 23.60 -14.44 -26.89
CA ARG A 205 24.67 -14.34 -25.89
C ARG A 205 24.28 -15.07 -24.61
N ARG A 206 25.07 -16.08 -24.20
CA ARG A 206 24.84 -16.89 -22.99
C ARG A 206 24.65 -16.04 -21.73
N SER A 207 25.42 -14.96 -21.58
CA SER A 207 25.30 -14.05 -20.44
C SER A 207 23.94 -13.33 -20.37
N ALA A 208 23.34 -12.98 -21.52
CA ALA A 208 22.01 -12.37 -21.54
C ALA A 208 20.91 -13.37 -21.12
N ALA A 209 21.03 -14.63 -21.56
CA ALA A 209 20.13 -15.70 -21.14
C ALA A 209 20.26 -16.00 -19.65
N ALA A 210 21.50 -16.06 -19.12
CA ALA A 210 21.77 -16.26 -17.70
C ALA A 210 21.17 -15.13 -16.85
N VAL A 211 21.37 -13.86 -17.22
CA VAL A 211 20.77 -12.71 -16.52
C VAL A 211 19.24 -12.79 -16.51
N ALA A 212 18.63 -13.11 -17.65
CA ALA A 212 17.18 -13.21 -17.77
C ALA A 212 16.62 -14.33 -16.87
N LEU A 213 17.27 -15.49 -16.87
CA LEU A 213 16.92 -16.62 -16.02
C LEU A 213 17.11 -16.29 -14.54
N LEU A 214 18.25 -15.70 -14.16
CA LEU A 214 18.53 -15.32 -12.76
C LEU A 214 17.57 -14.25 -12.24
N SER A 215 17.10 -13.35 -13.10
CA SER A 215 16.08 -12.35 -12.75
C SER A 215 14.75 -12.98 -12.35
N VAL A 216 14.47 -14.22 -12.77
CA VAL A 216 13.28 -14.98 -12.34
C VAL A 216 13.62 -15.98 -11.24
N ALA A 217 14.70 -16.74 -11.41
CA ALA A 217 15.07 -17.81 -10.49
C ALA A 217 15.46 -17.27 -9.11
N VAL A 218 16.23 -16.19 -9.02
CA VAL A 218 16.71 -15.67 -7.73
C VAL A 218 15.55 -15.23 -6.84
N PRO A 219 14.60 -14.35 -7.26
CA PRO A 219 13.49 -13.98 -6.38
C PRO A 219 12.62 -15.17 -5.98
N VAL A 220 12.35 -16.12 -6.89
CA VAL A 220 11.53 -17.30 -6.59
C VAL A 220 12.22 -18.23 -5.59
N VAL A 221 13.49 -18.57 -5.81
CA VAL A 221 14.27 -19.42 -4.91
C VAL A 221 14.45 -18.75 -3.55
N SER A 222 14.76 -17.46 -3.52
CA SER A 222 14.86 -16.69 -2.29
C SER A 222 13.55 -16.65 -1.52
N ALA A 223 12.41 -16.53 -2.21
CA ALA A 223 11.09 -16.55 -1.55
C ALA A 223 10.79 -17.91 -0.91
N VAL A 224 11.15 -19.01 -1.58
CA VAL A 224 11.01 -20.36 -1.01
C VAL A 224 11.94 -20.54 0.19
N GLY A 225 13.21 -20.13 0.08
CA GLY A 225 14.18 -20.20 1.17
C GLY A 225 13.84 -19.32 2.37
N ALA A 226 13.19 -18.17 2.13
CA ALA A 226 12.80 -17.23 3.17
C ALA A 226 11.59 -17.70 4.00
N ARG A 227 10.86 -18.75 3.59
CA ARG A 227 9.72 -19.28 4.37
C ARG A 227 10.08 -19.66 5.80
N GLY A 228 11.30 -20.16 6.01
CA GLY A 228 11.80 -20.54 7.34
C GLY A 228 12.20 -19.36 8.23
N LEU A 229 12.21 -18.12 7.72
CA LEU A 229 12.52 -16.92 8.51
C LEU A 229 11.36 -16.48 9.40
N VAL A 230 10.18 -17.06 9.20
CA VAL A 230 8.95 -16.74 9.91
C VAL A 230 8.44 -18.00 10.59
N SER A 231 7.91 -17.85 11.80
CA SER A 231 7.39 -18.95 12.59
C SER A 231 6.16 -18.51 13.37
N ASP A 232 5.20 -19.42 13.54
CA ASP A 232 4.01 -19.25 14.38
C ASP A 232 4.20 -19.82 15.79
N LYS A 233 5.36 -20.42 16.09
CA LYS A 233 5.69 -20.90 17.43
C LYS A 233 5.80 -19.73 18.41
N ALA A 234 5.19 -19.92 19.58
CA ALA A 234 5.33 -18.99 20.70
C ALA A 234 6.78 -19.00 21.24
N GLU A 235 7.31 -17.81 21.52
CA GLU A 235 8.63 -17.62 22.17
C GLU A 235 8.47 -17.01 23.56
N ALA A 236 7.44 -16.19 23.75
CA ALA A 236 7.08 -15.58 25.03
C ALA A 236 5.70 -16.07 25.53
N GLY A 237 5.36 -17.31 25.19
CA GLY A 237 4.05 -17.90 25.45
C GLY A 237 2.97 -17.36 24.51
N THR A 238 1.73 -17.40 24.98
CA THR A 238 0.54 -17.01 24.21
C THR A 238 -0.28 -15.99 24.98
N ALA A 239 -1.11 -15.25 24.27
CA ALA A 239 -2.18 -14.43 24.84
C ALA A 239 -3.50 -14.70 24.12
N THR A 240 -4.62 -14.62 24.84
CA THR A 240 -5.97 -14.60 24.28
C THR A 240 -6.35 -13.14 24.04
N VAL A 241 -6.55 -12.77 22.77
CA VAL A 241 -6.87 -11.40 22.37
C VAL A 241 -8.29 -11.32 21.82
N ALA A 242 -9.04 -10.33 22.32
CA ALA A 242 -10.34 -9.97 21.78
C ALA A 242 -10.24 -8.76 20.84
N VAL A 243 -10.70 -8.91 19.60
CA VAL A 243 -10.81 -7.86 18.58
C VAL A 243 -12.28 -7.49 18.45
N ILE A 244 -12.65 -6.24 18.76
CA ILE A 244 -14.05 -5.79 18.78
C ILE A 244 -14.38 -4.98 17.53
N GLN A 245 -15.53 -5.27 16.94
CA GLN A 245 -16.12 -4.54 15.81
C GLN A 245 -17.54 -4.12 16.19
N GLY A 246 -17.73 -2.84 16.56
CA GLY A 246 -19.03 -2.33 16.99
C GLY A 246 -20.00 -2.05 15.84
N ASN A 247 -19.48 -1.77 14.63
CA ASN A 247 -20.20 -1.17 13.50
C ASN A 247 -20.58 0.30 13.74
N VAL A 248 -21.11 0.95 12.69
CA VAL A 248 -21.65 2.32 12.73
C VAL A 248 -23.19 2.32 12.69
N PRO A 249 -23.87 3.32 13.26
CA PRO A 249 -25.31 3.48 13.12
C PRO A 249 -25.71 3.72 11.65
N ARG A 250 -26.96 3.37 11.28
CA ARG A 250 -27.51 3.75 9.96
C ARG A 250 -27.64 5.28 9.86
N ALA A 251 -27.48 5.83 8.66
CA ALA A 251 -27.64 7.26 8.39
C ALA A 251 -29.01 7.79 8.92
N GLY A 252 -29.01 8.98 9.52
CA GLY A 252 -30.23 9.62 10.05
C GLY A 252 -30.11 10.20 11.47
N LEU A 253 -29.01 9.96 12.18
CA LEU A 253 -28.72 10.62 13.47
C LEU A 253 -27.95 11.92 13.26
N GLU A 254 -28.14 12.91 14.14
CA GLU A 254 -27.30 14.10 14.19
C GLU A 254 -25.84 13.76 14.56
N PHE A 255 -24.89 14.61 14.18
CA PHE A 255 -23.45 14.35 14.29
C PHE A 255 -23.00 13.88 15.70
N ASN A 256 -23.45 14.55 16.77
CA ASN A 256 -23.10 14.17 18.14
C ASN A 256 -23.74 12.85 18.58
N ALA A 257 -24.98 12.58 18.14
CA ALA A 257 -25.67 11.33 18.41
C ALA A 257 -25.00 10.14 17.67
N GLN A 258 -24.44 10.39 16.48
CA GLN A 258 -23.63 9.38 15.77
C GLN A 258 -22.34 9.06 16.52
N ARG A 259 -21.58 10.09 16.94
CA ARG A 259 -20.33 9.93 17.70
C ARG A 259 -20.53 9.10 18.97
N ARG A 260 -21.60 9.40 19.71
CA ARG A 260 -21.98 8.64 20.92
C ARG A 260 -22.39 7.21 20.59
N ALA A 261 -23.18 7.02 19.53
CA ALA A 261 -23.64 5.70 19.13
C ALA A 261 -22.47 4.76 18.78
N VAL A 262 -21.43 5.22 18.08
CA VAL A 262 -20.25 4.39 17.76
C VAL A 262 -19.60 3.86 19.04
N LEU A 263 -19.37 4.72 20.05
CA LEU A 263 -18.86 4.29 21.36
C LEU A 263 -19.75 3.23 22.00
N ASP A 264 -21.05 3.49 22.07
CA ASP A 264 -22.00 2.56 22.68
C ASP A 264 -22.04 1.21 21.96
N TYR A 265 -21.81 1.17 20.64
CA TYR A 265 -21.82 -0.05 19.85
C TYR A 265 -20.62 -0.94 20.20
N HIS A 266 -19.42 -0.38 20.32
CA HIS A 266 -18.21 -1.11 20.74
C HIS A 266 -18.31 -1.59 22.19
N ALA A 267 -18.83 -0.74 23.07
CA ALA A 267 -19.06 -1.07 24.47
C ALA A 267 -20.10 -2.20 24.63
N ARG A 268 -21.19 -2.17 23.84
CA ARG A 268 -22.19 -3.25 23.85
C ARG A 268 -21.64 -4.58 23.33
N GLU A 269 -20.85 -4.57 22.26
CA GLU A 269 -20.25 -5.80 21.75
C GLU A 269 -19.22 -6.38 22.73
N THR A 270 -18.47 -5.53 23.44
CA THR A 270 -17.59 -5.94 24.53
C THR A 270 -18.37 -6.57 25.69
N ARG A 271 -19.49 -5.98 26.11
CA ARG A 271 -20.38 -6.57 27.12
C ARG A 271 -21.03 -7.88 26.66
N ARG A 272 -21.29 -8.03 25.36
CA ARG A 272 -21.78 -9.28 24.77
C ARG A 272 -20.73 -10.38 24.86
N LEU A 273 -19.47 -10.08 24.56
CA LEU A 273 -18.35 -11.00 24.78
C LEU A 273 -18.25 -11.36 26.28
N ALA A 274 -18.30 -10.37 27.18
CA ALA A 274 -18.27 -10.60 28.62
C ALA A 274 -19.35 -11.58 29.10
N ALA A 275 -20.59 -11.44 28.62
CA ALA A 275 -21.68 -12.35 28.93
C ALA A 275 -21.41 -13.79 28.42
N ARG A 276 -20.75 -13.94 27.25
CA ARG A 276 -20.35 -15.25 26.71
C ARG A 276 -19.23 -15.88 27.53
N VAL A 277 -18.27 -15.09 28.00
CA VAL A 277 -17.21 -15.52 28.93
C VAL A 277 -17.80 -15.98 30.26
N ALA A 278 -18.69 -15.19 30.86
CA ALA A 278 -19.38 -15.56 32.11
C ALA A 278 -20.22 -16.85 31.96
N ALA A 279 -20.79 -17.08 30.78
CA ALA A 279 -21.52 -18.30 30.45
C ALA A 279 -20.62 -19.49 30.06
N GLY A 280 -19.30 -19.35 30.12
CA GLY A 280 -18.33 -20.39 29.76
C GLY A 280 -18.30 -20.75 28.26
N LYS A 281 -18.84 -19.89 27.40
CA LYS A 281 -18.90 -20.12 25.94
C LYS A 281 -17.63 -19.69 25.22
N GLU A 282 -16.87 -18.77 25.82
CA GLU A 282 -15.60 -18.25 25.31
C GLU A 282 -14.60 -18.08 26.47
N PRO A 283 -13.29 -18.21 26.23
CA PRO A 283 -12.29 -17.92 27.25
C PRO A 283 -12.30 -16.43 27.59
N ARG A 284 -11.89 -16.09 28.83
CA ARG A 284 -11.65 -14.69 29.17
C ARG A 284 -10.42 -14.19 28.39
N PRO A 285 -10.50 -13.06 27.67
CA PRO A 285 -9.35 -12.49 27.00
C PRO A 285 -8.36 -11.90 28.00
N ASP A 286 -7.07 -11.98 27.68
CA ASP A 286 -6.02 -11.28 28.42
C ASP A 286 -6.13 -9.75 28.23
N PHE A 287 -6.64 -9.32 27.06
CA PHE A 287 -6.92 -7.92 26.74
C PHE A 287 -7.84 -7.78 25.53
N VAL A 288 -8.46 -6.61 25.40
CA VAL A 288 -9.40 -6.26 24.35
C VAL A 288 -8.85 -5.11 23.50
N LEU A 289 -9.02 -5.17 22.20
CA LEU A 289 -8.58 -4.16 21.25
C LEU A 289 -9.79 -3.59 20.51
N TRP A 290 -10.05 -2.30 20.67
CA TRP A 290 -11.03 -1.57 19.90
C TRP A 290 -10.39 -0.86 18.69
N PRO A 291 -11.19 -0.54 17.66
CA PRO A 291 -10.73 0.18 16.48
C PRO A 291 -10.30 1.62 16.78
N GLU A 292 -9.66 2.22 15.78
CA GLU A 292 -9.45 3.67 15.71
C GLU A 292 -10.81 4.39 15.74
N ASN A 293 -10.88 5.53 16.42
CA ASN A 293 -12.12 6.31 16.56
C ASN A 293 -13.33 5.48 17.03
N SER A 294 -13.07 4.46 17.86
CA SER A 294 -14.14 3.74 18.57
C SER A 294 -14.93 4.65 19.53
N SER A 295 -14.33 5.79 19.93
CA SER A 295 -14.97 6.93 20.57
C SER A 295 -14.60 8.21 19.82
N ASP A 296 -15.57 8.91 19.22
CA ASP A 296 -15.31 10.27 18.70
C ASP A 296 -15.54 11.36 19.76
N ILE A 297 -15.64 10.95 21.03
CA ILE A 297 -15.82 11.81 22.20
C ILE A 297 -14.61 11.60 23.12
N ASP A 298 -13.99 12.71 23.53
CA ASP A 298 -12.85 12.72 24.44
C ASP A 298 -13.26 12.21 25.84
N PRO A 299 -12.80 11.02 26.28
CA PRO A 299 -13.18 10.46 27.57
C PRO A 299 -12.51 11.17 28.75
N PHE A 300 -11.46 11.97 28.54
CA PHE A 300 -10.86 12.78 29.60
C PHE A 300 -11.70 14.04 29.89
N ALA A 301 -12.41 14.54 28.89
CA ALA A 301 -13.29 15.71 29.02
C ALA A 301 -14.76 15.35 29.27
N ALA A 302 -15.20 14.16 28.87
CA ALA A 302 -16.60 13.72 28.94
C ALA A 302 -16.78 12.51 29.90
N PRO A 303 -17.21 12.74 31.16
CA PRO A 303 -17.36 11.67 32.15
C PRO A 303 -18.34 10.55 31.76
N ASP A 304 -19.33 10.84 30.93
CA ASP A 304 -20.29 9.86 30.42
C ASP A 304 -19.66 8.90 29.39
N ALA A 305 -18.69 9.38 28.61
CA ALA A 305 -17.90 8.53 27.71
C ALA A 305 -16.96 7.64 28.53
N ALA A 306 -16.25 8.23 29.49
CA ALA A 306 -15.40 7.50 30.43
C ALA A 306 -16.17 6.38 31.16
N ALA A 307 -17.37 6.68 31.68
CA ALA A 307 -18.19 5.70 32.39
C ALA A 307 -18.58 4.51 31.51
N VAL A 308 -18.84 4.73 30.22
CA VAL A 308 -19.20 3.63 29.31
C VAL A 308 -18.01 2.77 28.92
N ILE A 309 -16.83 3.38 28.76
CA ILE A 309 -15.57 2.64 28.57
C ILE A 309 -15.25 1.83 29.81
N GLN A 310 -15.26 2.48 30.99
CA GLN A 310 -15.01 1.85 32.28
C GLN A 310 -15.94 0.66 32.51
N GLY A 311 -17.26 0.85 32.35
CA GLY A 311 -18.21 -0.24 32.53
C GLY A 311 -18.14 -1.34 31.45
N ALA A 312 -17.45 -1.12 30.32
CA ALA A 312 -17.15 -2.19 29.37
C ALA A 312 -15.90 -2.97 29.78
N ALA A 313 -14.86 -2.28 30.24
CA ALA A 313 -13.64 -2.88 30.78
C ALA A 313 -13.91 -3.70 32.04
N GLU A 314 -14.73 -3.19 32.97
CA GLU A 314 -15.19 -3.90 34.17
C GLU A 314 -15.99 -5.15 33.82
N ALA A 315 -16.90 -5.06 32.83
CA ALA A 315 -17.75 -6.20 32.47
C ALA A 315 -16.94 -7.37 31.90
N ILE A 316 -15.95 -7.10 31.04
CA ILE A 316 -15.06 -8.14 30.49
C ILE A 316 -13.95 -8.52 31.48
N ASP A 317 -13.74 -7.69 32.51
CA ASP A 317 -12.67 -7.81 33.50
C ASP A 317 -11.30 -7.94 32.79
N ALA A 318 -11.02 -7.07 31.82
CA ALA A 318 -9.76 -7.09 31.09
C ALA A 318 -9.41 -5.69 30.59
N PRO A 319 -8.11 -5.34 30.51
CA PRO A 319 -7.68 -4.07 29.95
C PRO A 319 -8.09 -3.94 28.47
N VAL A 320 -8.49 -2.72 28.08
CA VAL A 320 -9.04 -2.40 26.76
C VAL A 320 -8.21 -1.29 26.11
N SER A 321 -7.73 -1.49 24.88
CA SER A 321 -7.23 -0.37 24.05
C SER A 321 -8.40 0.28 23.32
N VAL A 322 -8.66 1.56 23.59
CA VAL A 322 -9.75 2.35 23.03
C VAL A 322 -9.20 3.41 22.10
N GLY A 323 -9.70 3.49 20.86
CA GLY A 323 -9.40 4.60 19.96
C GLY A 323 -10.30 5.78 20.21
N SER A 324 -9.72 6.97 20.41
CA SER A 324 -10.43 8.19 20.73
C SER A 324 -9.93 9.42 19.97
N VAL A 325 -10.81 10.40 19.76
CA VAL A 325 -10.42 11.78 19.44
C VAL A 325 -10.24 12.54 20.74
N VAL A 326 -9.05 13.09 20.97
CA VAL A 326 -8.68 13.77 22.22
C VAL A 326 -8.23 15.19 21.90
N GLU A 327 -8.68 16.16 22.70
CA GLU A 327 -8.18 17.53 22.63
C GLU A 327 -7.29 17.81 23.83
N ARG A 328 -6.00 18.01 23.57
CA ARG A 328 -4.99 18.24 24.62
C ARG A 328 -4.10 19.41 24.23
N ASP A 329 -4.01 20.42 25.08
CA ASP A 329 -3.17 21.61 24.88
C ASP A 329 -3.42 22.33 23.53
N GLY A 330 -4.68 22.42 23.12
CA GLY A 330 -5.09 23.02 21.84
C GLY A 330 -4.78 22.17 20.60
N ARG A 331 -4.36 20.92 20.80
CA ARG A 331 -4.09 19.95 19.72
C ARG A 331 -5.19 18.92 19.68
N LEU A 332 -5.75 18.70 18.49
CA LEU A 332 -6.63 17.57 18.22
C LEU A 332 -5.80 16.33 17.88
N LEU A 333 -6.00 15.23 18.59
CA LEU A 333 -5.20 14.01 18.49
C LEU A 333 -6.10 12.81 18.17
N ASN A 334 -5.62 11.95 17.28
CA ASN A 334 -6.17 10.62 17.07
C ASN A 334 -5.33 9.69 17.97
N GLU A 335 -5.89 9.32 19.12
CA GLU A 335 -5.17 8.73 20.23
C GLU A 335 -5.76 7.35 20.58
N GLN A 336 -4.89 6.34 20.71
CA GLN A 336 -5.26 5.09 21.38
C GLN A 336 -5.01 5.27 22.89
N ILE A 337 -5.90 4.75 23.72
CA ILE A 337 -5.85 4.82 25.18
C ILE A 337 -5.93 3.41 25.74
N LEU A 338 -4.94 3.00 26.54
CA LEU A 338 -5.00 1.79 27.34
C LEU A 338 -5.84 2.06 28.59
N TRP A 339 -6.96 1.37 28.71
CA TRP A 339 -7.91 1.50 29.80
C TRP A 339 -7.91 0.25 30.67
N ASP A 340 -7.59 0.41 31.95
CA ASP A 340 -7.60 -0.65 32.96
C ASP A 340 -8.97 -0.76 33.63
N PRO A 341 -9.46 -1.99 33.91
CA PRO A 341 -10.79 -2.19 34.50
C PRO A 341 -10.93 -1.65 35.92
N VAL A 342 -9.84 -1.34 36.64
CA VAL A 342 -9.89 -0.81 38.01
C VAL A 342 -9.37 0.62 38.06
N LYS A 343 -8.25 0.90 37.38
CA LYS A 343 -7.53 2.18 37.47
C LYS A 343 -7.97 3.21 36.43
N GLY A 344 -8.74 2.81 35.42
CA GLY A 344 -9.10 3.66 34.29
C GLY A 344 -7.92 3.86 33.31
N PRO A 345 -7.77 5.02 32.67
CA PRO A 345 -6.75 5.22 31.64
C PRO A 345 -5.32 5.16 32.21
N LEU A 346 -4.43 4.42 31.54
CA LEU A 346 -3.04 4.18 31.98
C LEU A 346 -1.96 4.69 31.01
N GLN A 347 -2.10 4.37 29.73
CA GLN A 347 -1.12 4.71 28.68
C GLN A 347 -1.86 5.27 27.48
N THR A 348 -1.20 6.13 26.72
CA THR A 348 -1.76 6.64 25.48
C THR A 348 -0.75 6.60 24.33
N TYR A 349 -1.25 6.58 23.11
CA TYR A 349 -0.48 6.63 21.89
C TYR A 349 -1.15 7.55 20.88
N ASP A 350 -0.48 8.67 20.59
CA ASP A 350 -0.88 9.61 19.55
C ASP A 350 -0.43 9.12 18.18
N LYS A 351 -1.35 9.03 17.21
CA LYS A 351 -1.04 8.68 15.82
C LYS A 351 0.03 9.61 15.24
N ARG A 352 1.10 9.04 14.69
CA ARG A 352 2.28 9.75 14.18
C ARG A 352 2.17 10.07 12.70
N GLN A 353 1.63 9.13 11.91
CA GLN A 353 1.38 9.33 10.48
C GLN A 353 -0.08 9.70 10.22
N VAL A 354 -0.35 10.99 10.35
CA VAL A 354 -1.66 11.58 10.05
C VAL A 354 -1.84 11.65 8.52
N GLN A 355 -3.02 11.24 8.05
CA GLN A 355 -3.38 11.12 6.63
C GLN A 355 -3.63 12.49 5.99
N PRO A 356 -2.89 12.85 4.92
CA PRO A 356 -3.14 14.06 4.17
C PRO A 356 -4.52 14.06 3.51
N PHE A 357 -5.18 15.22 3.48
CA PHE A 357 -6.51 15.48 2.91
C PHE A 357 -7.69 14.78 3.60
N GLY A 358 -7.44 13.87 4.55
CA GLY A 358 -8.47 13.24 5.39
C GLY A 358 -8.44 13.72 6.83
N GLU A 359 -7.27 13.73 7.46
CA GLU A 359 -7.09 14.11 8.88
C GLU A 359 -6.41 15.48 9.04
N TYR A 360 -5.69 15.95 8.02
CA TYR A 360 -5.22 17.32 7.95
C TYR A 360 -5.24 17.80 6.51
N LEU A 361 -5.31 19.12 6.30
CA LEU A 361 -5.36 19.71 4.96
C LEU A 361 -4.02 20.39 4.59
N PRO A 362 -3.14 19.72 3.80
CA PRO A 362 -1.95 20.37 3.28
C PRO A 362 -2.32 21.59 2.44
N MET A 363 -1.51 22.66 2.50
CA MET A 363 -1.69 23.85 1.66
C MET A 363 -3.11 24.44 1.73
N ARG A 364 -3.74 24.40 2.91
CA ARG A 364 -5.11 24.88 3.18
C ARG A 364 -5.44 26.24 2.55
N SER A 365 -4.50 27.19 2.54
CA SER A 365 -4.68 28.50 1.91
C SER A 365 -4.85 28.43 0.39
N LEU A 366 -4.03 27.63 -0.31
CA LEU A 366 -4.16 27.44 -1.76
C LEU A 366 -5.47 26.71 -2.10
N ILE A 367 -5.80 25.68 -1.32
CA ILE A 367 -7.04 24.91 -1.53
C ILE A 367 -8.25 25.81 -1.32
N GLY A 368 -8.26 26.64 -0.27
CA GLY A 368 -9.32 27.61 -0.03
C GLY A 368 -9.45 28.65 -1.14
N ALA A 369 -8.35 29.05 -1.78
CA ALA A 369 -8.38 29.95 -2.93
C ALA A 369 -8.97 29.31 -4.20
N ILE A 370 -8.88 27.99 -4.34
CA ILE A 370 -9.48 27.23 -5.45
C ILE A 370 -10.96 26.95 -5.17
N ASN A 371 -11.25 26.44 -3.96
CA ASN A 371 -12.61 26.13 -3.52
C ASN A 371 -12.71 26.21 -1.98
N GLY A 372 -13.41 27.22 -1.48
CA GLY A 372 -13.63 27.43 -0.05
C GLY A 372 -14.45 26.33 0.64
N GLU A 373 -15.26 25.57 -0.09
CA GLU A 373 -16.03 24.45 0.50
C GLU A 373 -15.12 23.28 0.87
N TRP A 374 -14.02 23.07 0.13
CA TRP A 374 -13.11 21.96 0.40
C TRP A 374 -12.35 22.09 1.72
N THR A 375 -12.12 23.32 2.18
CA THR A 375 -11.47 23.57 3.48
C THR A 375 -12.42 23.34 4.65
N SER A 376 -13.73 23.31 4.41
CA SER A 376 -14.74 23.05 5.43
C SER A 376 -14.92 21.56 5.77
N MET A 377 -14.44 20.66 4.89
CA MET A 377 -14.50 19.19 5.09
C MET A 377 -13.56 18.70 6.20
N VAL A 378 -12.43 19.38 6.40
CA VAL A 378 -11.52 19.17 7.54
C VAL A 378 -11.49 20.46 8.35
N ARG A 379 -12.35 20.55 9.37
CA ARG A 379 -12.51 21.80 10.17
C ARG A 379 -11.29 22.12 11.02
N GLN A 380 -10.66 21.10 11.59
CA GLN A 380 -9.45 21.21 12.40
C GLN A 380 -8.49 20.09 12.00
N ASP A 381 -7.21 20.42 11.91
CA ASP A 381 -6.17 19.46 11.53
C ASP A 381 -5.74 18.63 12.76
N PHE A 382 -5.67 17.31 12.59
CA PHE A 382 -5.07 16.44 13.58
C PHE A 382 -3.56 16.71 13.69
N SER A 383 -3.10 16.77 14.93
CA SER A 383 -1.69 16.84 15.29
C SER A 383 -1.03 15.46 15.24
N ARG A 384 0.27 15.44 14.96
CA ARG A 384 1.08 14.21 14.94
C ARG A 384 1.65 13.88 16.32
N GLY A 385 1.59 12.60 16.70
CA GLY A 385 2.40 12.06 17.79
C GLY A 385 3.88 11.95 17.45
N ASP A 386 4.72 11.78 18.47
CA ASP A 386 6.18 11.72 18.36
C ASP A 386 6.81 10.45 18.98
N LYS A 387 6.05 9.68 19.78
CA LYS A 387 6.53 8.48 20.48
C LYS A 387 6.10 7.18 19.81
N PRO A 388 6.91 6.11 19.84
CA PRO A 388 6.50 4.78 19.38
C PRO A 388 5.28 4.25 20.17
N GLY A 389 4.31 3.66 19.47
CA GLY A 389 3.12 3.07 20.09
C GLY A 389 3.37 1.63 20.55
N VAL A 390 3.69 1.43 21.83
CA VAL A 390 3.77 0.09 22.43
C VAL A 390 3.05 0.09 23.78
N PHE A 391 1.93 -0.62 23.87
CA PHE A 391 1.16 -0.78 25.09
C PHE A 391 1.59 -2.02 25.88
N GLY A 392 1.66 -1.87 27.20
CA GLY A 392 1.90 -2.96 28.13
C GLY A 392 0.59 -3.49 28.72
N PHE A 393 0.10 -4.62 28.19
CA PHE A 393 -1.01 -5.37 28.76
C PHE A 393 -0.47 -6.39 29.76
N GLY A 394 -0.08 -5.90 30.94
CA GLY A 394 0.65 -6.70 31.93
C GLY A 394 2.00 -7.16 31.37
N ARG A 395 2.16 -8.47 31.14
CA ARG A 395 3.39 -9.06 30.58
C ARG A 395 3.47 -9.00 29.05
N VAL A 396 2.39 -8.63 28.37
CA VAL A 396 2.29 -8.63 26.90
C VAL A 396 2.53 -7.22 26.36
N LYS A 397 3.43 -7.10 25.39
CA LYS A 397 3.67 -5.84 24.68
C LYS A 397 3.01 -5.84 23.30
N VAL A 398 2.10 -4.91 23.07
CA VAL A 398 1.37 -4.78 21.79
C VAL A 398 1.80 -3.48 21.09
N GLY A 399 2.34 -3.63 19.89
CA GLY A 399 2.69 -2.50 19.03
C GLY A 399 1.45 -1.93 18.34
N LEU A 400 1.31 -0.62 18.28
CA LEU A 400 0.19 0.07 17.63
C LEU A 400 0.68 0.76 16.35
N ALA A 401 0.02 0.45 15.24
CA ALA A 401 0.19 1.13 13.96
C ALA A 401 -1.19 1.49 13.41
N THR A 402 -1.70 2.66 13.83
CA THR A 402 -3.08 3.07 13.60
C THR A 402 -3.35 3.32 12.11
N CYS A 403 -4.26 2.52 11.54
CA CYS A 403 -4.86 2.71 10.23
C CYS A 403 -3.86 2.93 9.07
N TYR A 404 -3.67 4.18 8.67
CA TYR A 404 -2.78 4.58 7.58
C TYR A 404 -1.30 4.22 7.86
N GLU A 405 -0.90 4.14 9.14
CA GLU A 405 0.45 3.79 9.58
C GLU A 405 0.91 2.40 9.13
N ALA A 406 -0.01 1.44 8.97
CA ALA A 406 0.33 0.11 8.48
C ALA A 406 0.95 0.11 7.08
N ALA A 407 0.75 1.17 6.29
CA ALA A 407 1.36 1.32 4.98
C ALA A 407 2.81 1.81 5.03
N PHE A 408 3.30 2.27 6.19
CA PHE A 408 4.64 2.85 6.37
C PHE A 408 5.59 1.90 7.09
N ASP A 409 6.69 1.56 6.40
CA ASP A 409 7.66 0.57 6.89
C ASP A 409 8.26 0.97 8.25
N TRP A 410 8.58 2.26 8.41
CA TRP A 410 9.16 2.78 9.64
C TRP A 410 8.20 2.69 10.83
N ALA A 411 6.91 2.99 10.63
CA ALA A 411 5.94 3.09 11.73
C ALA A 411 5.74 1.73 12.40
N VAL A 412 5.57 0.68 11.59
CA VAL A 412 5.37 -0.69 12.08
C VAL A 412 6.65 -1.24 12.68
N ARG A 413 7.79 -1.10 11.99
CA ARG A 413 9.09 -1.57 12.47
C ARG A 413 9.42 -0.99 13.84
N ASP A 414 9.16 0.30 14.04
CA ASP A 414 9.49 1.00 15.28
C ASP A 414 8.84 0.33 16.50
N THR A 415 7.58 -0.12 16.38
CA THR A 415 6.90 -0.84 17.46
C THR A 415 7.61 -2.15 17.83
N VAL A 416 8.07 -2.90 16.83
CA VAL A 416 8.74 -4.21 17.02
C VAL A 416 10.11 -4.03 17.64
N THR A 417 10.89 -3.05 17.18
CA THR A 417 12.20 -2.73 17.77
C THR A 417 12.09 -2.11 19.17
N HIS A 418 10.90 -1.63 19.56
CA HIS A 418 10.57 -1.22 20.92
C HIS A 418 9.94 -2.35 21.76
N GLY A 419 10.04 -3.60 21.29
CA GLY A 419 9.73 -4.80 22.05
C GLY A 419 8.30 -5.31 21.90
N ALA A 420 7.54 -4.84 20.91
CA ALA A 420 6.23 -5.39 20.61
C ALA A 420 6.31 -6.89 20.25
N GLN A 421 5.48 -7.68 20.91
CA GLN A 421 5.38 -9.13 20.73
C GLN A 421 4.26 -9.54 19.77
N MET A 422 3.38 -8.59 19.47
CA MET A 422 2.36 -8.60 18.43
C MET A 422 2.06 -7.17 18.00
N ILE A 423 1.36 -7.01 16.89
CA ILE A 423 1.01 -5.71 16.34
C ILE A 423 -0.52 -5.61 16.27
N SER A 424 -1.08 -4.46 16.62
CA SER A 424 -2.46 -4.10 16.34
C SER A 424 -2.50 -2.93 15.37
N VAL A 425 -3.35 -3.06 14.35
CA VAL A 425 -3.66 -2.03 13.36
C VAL A 425 -5.10 -1.59 13.57
N PRO A 426 -5.38 -0.79 14.62
CA PRO A 426 -6.71 -0.22 14.82
C PRO A 426 -7.04 0.73 13.67
N SER A 427 -8.21 0.55 13.06
CA SER A 427 -8.60 1.36 11.89
C SER A 427 -10.07 1.73 11.87
N ASN A 428 -10.38 2.93 11.39
CA ASN A 428 -11.73 3.32 11.04
C ASN A 428 -11.92 3.19 9.53
N ASN A 429 -12.82 2.30 9.10
CA ASN A 429 -13.12 2.10 7.70
C ASN A 429 -14.50 2.64 7.29
N ALA A 430 -15.23 3.29 8.21
CA ALA A 430 -16.59 3.78 7.97
C ALA A 430 -16.64 4.79 6.82
N THR A 431 -15.66 5.70 6.77
CA THR A 431 -15.46 6.75 5.75
C THR A 431 -15.23 6.20 4.33
N PHE A 432 -15.03 4.89 4.17
CA PHE A 432 -14.75 4.32 2.85
C PHE A 432 -15.84 3.34 2.39
N ASP A 433 -16.95 3.28 3.14
CA ASP A 433 -18.12 2.46 2.87
C ASP A 433 -17.76 1.01 2.47
N ARG A 434 -18.62 0.35 1.68
CA ARG A 434 -18.43 -0.99 1.13
C ARG A 434 -17.44 -1.03 -0.03
N SER A 435 -16.25 -0.46 0.15
CA SER A 435 -15.19 -0.41 -0.87
C SER A 435 -14.09 -1.47 -0.68
N GLU A 436 -13.21 -1.58 -1.69
CA GLU A 436 -12.06 -2.49 -1.66
C GLU A 436 -10.96 -2.06 -0.67
N MET A 437 -11.04 -0.85 -0.10
CA MET A 437 -10.03 -0.28 0.80
C MET A 437 -9.71 -1.21 1.97
N THR A 438 -10.72 -1.79 2.63
CA THR A 438 -10.51 -2.67 3.80
C THR A 438 -9.66 -3.89 3.44
N TYR A 439 -9.84 -4.46 2.25
CA TYR A 439 -9.06 -5.61 1.78
C TYR A 439 -7.64 -5.21 1.38
N GLN A 440 -7.47 -4.01 0.84
CA GLN A 440 -6.15 -3.46 0.54
C GLN A 440 -5.35 -3.20 1.83
N GLN A 441 -5.96 -2.64 2.88
CA GLN A 441 -5.35 -2.48 4.20
C GLN A 441 -5.07 -3.83 4.89
N LEU A 442 -6.00 -4.79 4.78
CA LEU A 442 -5.81 -6.13 5.33
C LEU A 442 -4.59 -6.81 4.68
N ALA A 443 -4.39 -6.65 3.38
CA ALA A 443 -3.21 -7.17 2.69
C ALA A 443 -1.90 -6.50 3.13
N MET A 444 -1.91 -5.18 3.39
CA MET A 444 -0.75 -4.51 4.03
C MET A 444 -0.43 -5.17 5.36
N SER A 445 -1.45 -5.40 6.20
CA SER A 445 -1.32 -6.03 7.51
C SER A 445 -0.77 -7.46 7.41
N ARG A 446 -1.14 -8.22 6.37
CA ARG A 446 -0.55 -9.54 6.08
C ARG A 446 0.93 -9.46 5.73
N VAL A 447 1.33 -8.47 4.93
CA VAL A 447 2.75 -8.22 4.63
C VAL A 447 3.50 -7.86 5.91
N ARG A 448 2.94 -7.02 6.79
CA ARG A 448 3.56 -6.66 8.07
C ARG A 448 3.73 -7.84 9.02
N ALA A 449 2.76 -8.76 9.04
CA ALA A 449 2.85 -9.98 9.85
C ALA A 449 4.09 -10.80 9.47
N VAL A 450 4.31 -11.00 8.17
CA VAL A 450 5.47 -11.73 7.62
C VAL A 450 6.76 -10.96 7.79
N GLU A 451 6.75 -9.66 7.47
CA GLU A 451 7.91 -8.79 7.58
C GLU A 451 8.51 -8.80 8.97
N HIS A 452 7.68 -8.86 10.01
CA HIS A 452 8.13 -8.81 11.41
C HIS A 452 8.04 -10.15 12.14
N SER A 453 7.52 -11.21 11.50
CA SER A 453 7.19 -12.48 12.16
C SER A 453 6.36 -12.26 13.44
N ARG A 454 5.28 -11.48 13.32
CA ARG A 454 4.37 -11.11 14.43
C ARG A 454 2.93 -11.45 14.06
N THR A 455 2.15 -11.85 15.06
CA THR A 455 0.70 -11.81 14.93
C THR A 455 0.27 -10.36 14.72
N VAL A 456 -0.61 -10.11 13.76
CA VAL A 456 -1.22 -8.80 13.51
C VAL A 456 -2.72 -8.88 13.71
N THR A 457 -3.27 -8.07 14.60
CA THR A 457 -4.71 -7.88 14.75
C THR A 457 -5.13 -6.62 14.02
N VAL A 458 -6.29 -6.64 13.39
CA VAL A 458 -6.85 -5.49 12.67
C VAL A 458 -8.26 -5.23 13.21
N PRO A 459 -8.41 -4.56 14.37
CA PRO A 459 -9.72 -4.12 14.85
C PRO A 459 -10.21 -2.98 13.97
N VAL A 460 -11.35 -3.18 13.31
CA VAL A 460 -11.96 -2.14 12.46
C VAL A 460 -13.40 -1.86 12.83
N THR A 461 -13.83 -0.61 12.68
CA THR A 461 -15.18 -0.14 13.07
C THR A 461 -16.28 -0.83 12.25
N SER A 462 -16.19 -0.79 10.92
CA SER A 462 -17.21 -1.31 10.00
C SER A 462 -16.65 -2.09 8.80
N GLY A 463 -15.32 -2.19 8.69
CA GLY A 463 -14.63 -2.98 7.67
C GLY A 463 -14.58 -4.47 7.99
N VAL A 464 -13.55 -5.17 7.51
CA VAL A 464 -13.25 -6.56 7.89
C VAL A 464 -12.21 -6.57 9.02
N SER A 465 -12.64 -6.90 10.23
CA SER A 465 -11.71 -7.14 11.35
C SER A 465 -11.04 -8.49 11.18
N ALA A 466 -9.78 -8.63 11.59
CA ALA A 466 -9.04 -9.87 11.39
C ALA A 466 -7.95 -10.14 12.44
N VAL A 467 -7.60 -11.41 12.57
CA VAL A 467 -6.37 -11.89 13.25
C VAL A 467 -5.51 -12.61 12.21
N ILE A 468 -4.29 -12.12 12.02
CA ILE A 468 -3.34 -12.58 11.02
C ILE A 468 -2.15 -13.21 11.75
N MET A 469 -1.81 -14.43 11.38
CA MET A 469 -0.68 -15.17 11.93
C MET A 469 0.65 -14.65 11.38
N PRO A 470 1.79 -14.92 12.04
CA PRO A 470 3.11 -14.46 11.59
C PRO A 470 3.43 -14.81 10.13
N ASP A 471 2.94 -15.93 9.60
CA ASP A 471 3.11 -16.37 8.21
C ASP A 471 2.26 -15.60 7.19
N GLY A 472 1.48 -14.61 7.63
CA GLY A 472 0.59 -13.80 6.79
C GLY A 472 -0.77 -14.44 6.52
N ARG A 473 -1.06 -15.61 7.11
CA ARG A 473 -2.36 -16.28 7.00
C ARG A 473 -3.39 -15.58 7.88
N VAL A 474 -4.54 -15.25 7.29
CA VAL A 474 -5.71 -14.77 8.05
C VAL A 474 -6.33 -15.95 8.79
N ALA A 475 -6.20 -15.99 10.12
CA ALA A 475 -6.72 -17.10 10.94
C ALA A 475 -8.23 -16.97 11.21
N ARG A 476 -8.69 -15.74 11.40
CA ARG A 476 -10.09 -15.37 11.62
C ARG A 476 -10.35 -13.98 11.05
N HIS A 477 -11.56 -13.78 10.54
CA HIS A 477 -12.02 -12.46 10.13
C HIS A 477 -13.54 -12.33 10.34
N THR A 478 -14.02 -11.09 10.45
CA THR A 478 -15.45 -10.76 10.53
C THR A 478 -16.03 -10.52 9.12
N GLY A 479 -17.34 -10.25 9.05
CA GLY A 479 -17.95 -9.63 7.88
C GLY A 479 -17.86 -8.10 7.94
N MET A 480 -18.13 -7.44 6.83
CA MET A 480 -18.20 -5.98 6.74
C MET A 480 -19.57 -5.45 7.20
N PHE A 481 -19.62 -4.32 7.89
CA PHE A 481 -20.83 -3.67 8.40
C PHE A 481 -21.71 -4.57 9.27
N VAL A 482 -21.11 -5.45 10.07
CA VAL A 482 -21.80 -6.28 11.05
C VAL A 482 -21.14 -6.17 12.42
N PRO A 483 -21.90 -5.98 13.52
CA PRO A 483 -21.33 -6.08 14.86
C PRO A 483 -20.80 -7.50 15.11
N ALA A 484 -19.56 -7.61 15.56
CA ALA A 484 -18.90 -8.89 15.80
C ALA A 484 -17.68 -8.73 16.74
N HIS A 485 -17.21 -9.85 17.27
CA HIS A 485 -15.90 -9.95 17.91
C HIS A 485 -15.16 -11.19 17.43
N ILE A 486 -13.83 -11.14 17.54
CA ILE A 486 -12.96 -12.31 17.42
C ILE A 486 -12.27 -12.46 18.76
N ASP A 487 -12.43 -13.60 19.41
CA ASP A 487 -11.66 -13.98 20.59
C ASP A 487 -10.76 -15.17 20.25
N MET A 488 -9.44 -14.98 20.32
CA MET A 488 -8.49 -15.97 19.83
C MET A 488 -7.18 -15.97 20.61
N LYS A 489 -6.70 -17.17 20.93
CA LYS A 489 -5.34 -17.40 21.45
C LYS A 489 -4.30 -17.26 20.34
N VAL A 490 -3.30 -16.40 20.55
CA VAL A 490 -2.26 -16.07 19.58
C VAL A 490 -0.85 -16.26 20.17
N PRO A 491 0.15 -16.62 19.35
CA PRO A 491 1.53 -16.72 19.79
C PRO A 491 2.15 -15.34 19.99
N LEU A 492 2.94 -15.19 21.06
CA LEU A 492 3.78 -14.03 21.31
C LEU A 492 5.22 -14.33 20.89
N ARG A 493 5.79 -13.46 20.08
CA ARG A 493 7.13 -13.63 19.51
C ARG A 493 8.04 -12.45 19.85
N THR A 494 9.32 -12.72 20.04
CA THR A 494 10.33 -11.71 20.39
C THR A 494 11.47 -11.65 19.37
N SER A 495 11.70 -12.72 18.62
CA SER A 495 12.67 -12.77 17.53
C SER A 495 12.42 -11.69 16.47
N GLU A 496 13.48 -11.16 15.90
CA GLU A 496 13.42 -10.21 14.80
C GLU A 496 13.86 -10.85 13.49
N THR A 497 13.08 -10.64 12.43
CA THR A 497 13.44 -11.05 11.07
C THR A 497 14.65 -10.25 10.56
N PRO A 498 15.35 -10.73 9.52
CA PRO A 498 16.36 -9.93 8.82
C PRO A 498 15.83 -8.55 8.38
N ALA A 499 14.60 -8.48 7.85
CA ALA A 499 13.97 -7.21 7.48
C ALA A 499 13.85 -6.24 8.67
N THR A 500 13.39 -6.73 9.82
CA THR A 500 13.28 -5.91 11.03
C THR A 500 14.65 -5.40 11.46
N ARG A 501 15.68 -6.25 11.47
CA ARG A 501 17.04 -5.86 11.88
C ARG A 501 17.67 -4.84 10.92
N LEU A 502 17.60 -5.13 9.62
CA LEU A 502 18.22 -4.32 8.58
C LEU A 502 17.51 -2.98 8.35
N GLY A 503 16.21 -2.89 8.64
CA GLY A 503 15.44 -1.65 8.49
C GLY A 503 15.52 -1.09 7.07
N ILE A 504 15.99 0.15 6.94
CA ILE A 504 16.06 0.86 5.65
C ILE A 504 17.17 0.38 4.72
N LEU A 505 18.15 -0.40 5.22
CA LEU A 505 19.36 -0.77 4.46
C LEU A 505 19.07 -1.47 3.11
N PRO A 506 18.12 -2.43 3.00
CA PRO A 506 17.80 -3.07 1.73
C PRO A 506 17.24 -2.08 0.70
N GLU A 507 16.42 -1.11 1.14
CA GLU A 507 15.92 -0.04 0.28
C GLU A 507 17.07 0.81 -0.23
N LEU A 508 17.97 1.27 0.66
CA LEU A 508 19.13 2.08 0.29
C LEU A 508 20.04 1.37 -0.73
N ALA A 509 20.28 0.07 -0.54
CA ALA A 509 21.06 -0.71 -1.50
C ALA A 509 20.41 -0.71 -2.90
N LEU A 510 19.08 -0.87 -2.97
CA LEU A 510 18.35 -0.82 -4.23
C LEU A 510 18.35 0.59 -4.85
N LEU A 511 18.31 1.65 -4.04
CA LEU A 511 18.46 3.03 -4.53
C LEU A 511 19.83 3.27 -5.16
N LEU A 512 20.90 2.73 -4.55
CA LEU A 512 22.26 2.81 -5.11
C LEU A 512 22.36 2.06 -6.43
N VAL A 513 21.73 0.88 -6.55
CA VAL A 513 21.62 0.16 -7.82
C VAL A 513 20.88 1.01 -8.86
N ALA A 514 19.75 1.61 -8.52
CA ALA A 514 18.99 2.48 -9.42
C ALA A 514 19.84 3.67 -9.91
N ALA A 515 20.54 4.35 -9.00
CA ALA A 515 21.43 5.47 -9.31
C ALA A 515 22.61 5.04 -10.20
N GLY A 516 23.23 3.90 -9.90
CA GLY A 516 24.31 3.32 -10.73
C GLY A 516 23.86 3.02 -12.15
N GLY A 517 22.64 2.49 -12.32
CA GLY A 517 22.03 2.24 -13.62
C GLY A 517 21.83 3.53 -14.43
N LEU A 518 21.28 4.57 -13.82
CA LEU A 518 21.11 5.88 -14.47
C LEU A 518 22.46 6.53 -14.82
N GLY A 519 23.44 6.46 -13.91
CA GLY A 519 24.79 6.96 -14.16
C GLY A 519 25.46 6.28 -15.35
N TRP A 520 25.35 4.95 -15.45
CA TRP A 520 25.89 4.20 -16.59
C TRP A 520 25.17 4.54 -17.89
N ALA A 521 23.83 4.62 -17.88
CA ALA A 521 23.07 5.03 -19.06
C ALA A 521 23.45 6.45 -19.54
N GLY A 522 23.62 7.38 -18.60
CA GLY A 522 24.08 8.75 -18.87
C GLY A 522 25.49 8.79 -19.47
N ALA A 523 26.43 8.03 -18.91
CA ALA A 523 27.80 7.93 -19.41
C ALA A 523 27.85 7.36 -20.84
N MET A 524 27.06 6.33 -21.13
CA MET A 524 26.95 5.79 -22.50
C MET A 524 26.36 6.80 -23.48
N ALA A 525 25.33 7.55 -23.09
CA ALA A 525 24.74 8.58 -23.92
C ALA A 525 25.70 9.75 -24.18
N ALA A 526 26.51 10.13 -23.19
CA ALA A 526 27.53 11.17 -23.35
C ALA A 526 28.68 10.73 -24.29
N ARG A 527 29.16 9.49 -24.14
CA ARG A 527 30.18 8.91 -25.04
C ARG A 527 29.68 8.78 -26.46
N GLY A 528 28.42 8.37 -26.65
CA GLY A 528 27.78 8.30 -27.96
C GLY A 528 27.74 9.65 -28.66
N ARG A 529 27.36 10.72 -27.94
CA ARG A 529 27.33 12.10 -28.48
C ARG A 529 28.71 12.60 -28.91
N ARG A 530 29.73 12.41 -28.05
CA ARG A 530 31.13 12.77 -28.35
C ARG A 530 31.68 12.01 -29.57
N ALA A 531 31.32 10.75 -29.74
CA ALA A 531 31.74 9.95 -30.90
C ALA A 531 31.04 10.37 -32.22
N SER A 532 29.84 10.97 -32.13
CA SER A 532 29.09 11.47 -33.29
C SER A 532 29.39 12.92 -33.69
N GLY A 533 30.36 13.58 -33.05
CA GLY A 533 30.82 14.93 -33.45
C GLY A 533 29.78 16.05 -33.26
N VAL A 534 28.83 15.88 -32.33
CA VAL A 534 27.86 16.92 -31.91
C VAL A 534 28.12 17.35 -30.48
#